data_AF-A0A2U2CNK0-F1
#
_entry.id   AF-A0A2U2CNK0-F1
#
_cell.length_a   1.000
_cell.length_b   1.000
_cell.length_c   1.000
_cell.angle_alpha   90.00
_cell.angle_beta   90.00
_cell.angle_gamma   90.00
#
_symmetry.space_group_name_H-M   'P 1'
#
loop_
_entity.id
_entity.type
_entity.pdbx_description
1 polymer ?
#
loop_
_entity_poly.entity_id
_entity_poly.type
_entity_poly.pdbx_seq_one_letter_code
_entity_poly.pdbx_strand_id
1 'polypeptide(L)'
;MSLKRSFRAELELSQSVIDSLPEAVAVFSPAGRLVVSNNAYAALWGSDPSTMLGEMFLSEASRDWQDQCTPSPVWDDLRDFATRRHDRAEWTVDLTLLDGRGLRCRVTPLAGGATLCAFSVQGAALPADDAAQAVRAH
;
A
#
# COMPACT_ATOMS: atom_id res chain seq x y z
N MET A 1 7.76 -20.20 -32.46
CA MET A 1 8.01 -18.85 -31.92
C MET A 1 6.73 -18.29 -31.28
N SER A 2 6.45 -18.47 -29.98
CA SER A 2 5.34 -17.68 -29.38
C SER A 2 5.22 -17.59 -27.85
N LEU A 3 5.93 -18.38 -27.03
CA LEU A 3 5.64 -18.40 -25.59
C LEU A 3 6.14 -17.16 -24.81
N LYS A 4 7.30 -16.60 -25.22
CA LYS A 4 7.87 -15.41 -24.56
C LYS A 4 7.10 -14.12 -24.87
N ARG A 5 6.33 -14.09 -25.98
CA ARG A 5 5.62 -12.90 -26.44
C ARG A 5 4.28 -12.72 -25.72
N SER A 6 3.55 -13.80 -25.46
CA SER A 6 2.32 -13.75 -24.66
C SER A 6 2.60 -13.47 -23.19
N PHE A 7 3.63 -14.10 -22.63
CA PHE A 7 4.02 -13.90 -21.23
C PHE A 7 4.40 -12.44 -20.93
N ARG A 8 5.13 -11.79 -21.85
CA ARG A 8 5.46 -10.37 -21.71
C ARG A 8 4.23 -9.47 -21.81
N ALA A 9 3.30 -9.76 -22.73
CA ALA A 9 2.05 -9.01 -22.86
C ALA A 9 1.16 -9.16 -21.61
N GLU A 10 1.13 -10.34 -20.99
CA GLU A 10 0.39 -10.60 -19.76
C GLU A 10 0.95 -9.81 -18.56
N LEU A 11 2.29 -9.71 -18.47
CA LEU A 11 2.94 -8.86 -17.46
C LEU A 11 2.66 -7.37 -17.67
N GLU A 12 2.73 -6.89 -18.92
CA GLU A 12 2.42 -5.50 -19.27
C GLU A 12 0.96 -5.15 -18.97
N LEU A 13 0.02 -6.06 -19.25
CA LEU A 13 -1.39 -5.91 -18.87
C LEU A 13 -1.57 -5.90 -17.36
N SER A 14 -0.92 -6.82 -16.63
CA SER A 14 -1.01 -6.90 -15.17
C SER A 14 -0.52 -5.60 -14.52
N GLN A 15 0.60 -5.05 -15.01
CA GLN A 15 1.13 -3.77 -14.56
C GLN A 15 0.14 -2.63 -14.86
N SER A 16 -0.37 -2.56 -16.10
CA SER A 16 -1.34 -1.53 -16.50
C SER A 16 -2.62 -1.55 -15.65
N VAL A 17 -3.09 -2.74 -15.25
CA VAL A 17 -4.24 -2.87 -14.34
C VAL A 17 -3.93 -2.26 -12.99
N ILE A 18 -2.78 -2.58 -12.39
CA ILE A 18 -2.39 -2.07 -11.07
C ILE A 18 -2.14 -0.55 -11.13
N ASP A 19 -1.57 -0.04 -12.22
CA ASP A 19 -1.40 1.40 -12.48
C ASP A 19 -2.70 2.16 -12.64
N SER A 20 -3.79 1.49 -13.02
CA SER A 20 -5.12 2.10 -13.09
C SER A 20 -5.84 2.19 -11.74
N LEU A 21 -5.34 1.49 -10.71
CA LEU A 21 -5.97 1.50 -9.38
C LEU A 21 -5.76 2.87 -8.70
N PRO A 22 -6.82 3.44 -8.10
CA PRO A 22 -6.71 4.70 -7.37
C PRO A 22 -5.99 4.54 -6.02
N GLU A 23 -5.93 3.32 -5.49
CA GLU A 23 -5.23 3.00 -4.26
C GLU A 23 -3.72 2.86 -4.55
N ALA A 24 -2.89 3.40 -3.66
CA ALA A 24 -1.44 3.23 -3.72
C ALA A 24 -1.09 1.80 -3.31
N VAL A 25 -0.47 1.02 -4.21
CA VAL A 25 -0.19 -0.41 -4.01
C VAL A 25 1.31 -0.65 -4.01
N ALA A 26 1.77 -1.44 -3.03
CA ALA A 26 3.10 -2.05 -3.01
C ALA A 26 3.00 -3.53 -2.64
N VAL A 27 3.62 -4.39 -3.44
CA VAL A 27 3.66 -5.84 -3.21
C VAL A 27 5.10 -6.27 -2.99
N PHE A 28 5.32 -7.05 -1.94
CA PHE A 28 6.61 -7.58 -1.54
C PHE A 28 6.61 -9.10 -1.64
N SER A 29 7.69 -9.66 -2.18
CA SER A 29 7.96 -11.09 -2.18
C SER A 29 8.14 -11.63 -0.74
N PRO A 30 8.15 -12.97 -0.54
CA PRO A 30 8.46 -13.57 0.76
C PRO A 30 9.84 -13.19 1.32
N ALA A 31 10.78 -12.82 0.44
CA ALA A 31 12.10 -12.32 0.82
C ALA A 31 12.09 -10.84 1.24
N GLY A 32 10.91 -10.21 1.28
CA GLY A 32 10.74 -8.79 1.62
C GLY A 32 11.10 -7.82 0.50
N ARG A 33 11.46 -8.30 -0.70
CA ARG A 33 11.78 -7.44 -1.86
C ARG A 33 10.52 -6.94 -2.53
N LEU A 34 10.46 -5.65 -2.85
CA LEU A 34 9.40 -5.07 -3.66
C LEU A 34 9.37 -5.72 -5.05
N VAL A 35 8.21 -6.22 -5.46
CA VAL A 35 8.00 -6.85 -6.76
C VAL A 35 7.06 -6.06 -7.65
N VAL A 36 6.12 -5.31 -7.06
CA VAL A 36 5.17 -4.46 -7.80
C VAL A 36 4.90 -3.20 -6.98
N SER A 37 4.85 -2.06 -7.67
CA SER A 37 4.31 -0.79 -7.19
C SER A 37 3.56 -0.12 -8.33
N ASN A 38 2.67 0.82 -8.01
CA ASN A 38 1.90 1.54 -9.02
C ASN A 38 2.09 3.06 -8.99
N ASN A 39 1.55 3.74 -9.99
CA ASN A 39 1.61 5.20 -10.07
C ASN A 39 1.02 5.91 -8.83
N ALA A 40 -0.06 5.38 -8.26
CA ALA A 40 -0.64 5.94 -7.04
C ALA A 40 0.32 5.83 -5.85
N TYR A 41 1.10 4.75 -5.75
CA TYR A 41 2.15 4.59 -4.75
C TYR A 41 3.25 5.64 -4.90
N ALA A 42 3.75 5.84 -6.12
CA ALA A 42 4.76 6.86 -6.40
C ALA A 42 4.24 8.28 -6.08
N ALA A 43 2.98 8.56 -6.42
CA ALA A 43 2.35 9.84 -6.12
C ALA A 43 2.14 10.08 -4.62
N LEU A 44 1.83 9.04 -3.84
CA LEU A 44 1.60 9.15 -2.41
C LEU A 44 2.91 9.32 -1.62
N TRP A 45 3.92 8.52 -1.92
CA TRP A 45 5.13 8.43 -1.10
C TRP A 45 6.33 9.18 -1.65
N GLY A 46 6.22 9.76 -2.86
CA GLY A 46 7.29 10.55 -3.49
C GLY A 46 8.49 9.73 -3.96
N SER A 47 8.45 8.42 -3.76
CA SER A 47 9.45 7.46 -4.21
C SER A 47 8.84 6.58 -5.28
N ASP A 48 9.42 6.59 -6.48
CA ASP A 48 9.11 5.60 -7.52
C ASP A 48 10.20 4.52 -7.51
N PRO A 49 9.94 3.36 -6.88
CA PRO A 49 10.92 2.28 -6.79
C PRO A 49 11.24 1.70 -8.16
N SER A 50 10.37 1.88 -9.17
CA SER A 50 10.63 1.43 -10.55
C SER A 50 11.70 2.27 -11.26
N THR A 51 11.97 3.48 -10.77
CA THR A 51 13.05 4.36 -11.26
C THR A 51 14.31 4.30 -10.40
N MET A 52 14.23 3.76 -9.19
CA MET A 52 15.39 3.52 -8.34
C MET A 52 16.23 2.35 -8.89
N LEU A 53 17.52 2.58 -9.10
CA LEU A 53 18.48 1.59 -9.61
C LEU A 53 18.81 0.46 -8.61
N GLY A 54 17.94 0.18 -7.63
CA GLY A 54 18.19 -0.76 -6.54
C GLY A 54 16.94 -1.54 -6.12
N GLU A 55 17.16 -2.70 -5.50
CA GLU A 55 16.09 -3.47 -4.87
C GLU A 55 15.64 -2.76 -3.60
N MET A 56 14.36 -2.37 -3.52
CA MET A 56 13.77 -1.82 -2.30
C MET A 56 13.18 -2.97 -1.45
N PHE A 57 13.52 -2.99 -0.16
CA PHE A 57 12.96 -3.95 0.80
C PHE A 57 11.82 -3.35 1.61
N LEU A 58 10.90 -4.18 2.10
CA LEU A 58 9.80 -3.77 2.98
C LEU A 58 10.31 -3.04 4.23
N SER A 59 11.46 -3.45 4.77
CA SER A 59 12.08 -2.77 5.92
C SER A 59 12.46 -1.32 5.62
N GLU A 60 12.88 -1.03 4.38
CA GLU A 60 13.23 0.31 3.93
C GLU A 60 11.97 1.10 3.61
N ALA A 61 11.07 0.53 2.80
CA ALA A 61 9.80 1.17 2.44
C ALA A 61 8.96 1.49 3.69
N SER A 62 8.88 0.59 4.67
CA SER A 62 8.16 0.83 5.93
C SER A 62 8.77 1.94 6.78
N ARG A 63 10.08 2.19 6.66
CA ARG A 63 10.71 3.35 7.30
C ARG A 63 10.32 4.64 6.57
N ASP A 64 10.35 4.64 5.23
CA ASP A 64 9.95 5.79 4.43
C ASP A 64 8.48 6.19 4.67
N TRP A 65 7.59 5.21 4.85
CA TRP A 65 6.18 5.46 5.20
C TRP A 65 6.04 5.98 6.64
N GLN A 66 6.82 5.40 7.57
CA GLN A 66 6.84 5.81 8.96
C GLN A 66 7.30 7.27 9.12
N ASP A 67 8.32 7.69 8.38
CA ASP A 67 8.86 9.06 8.42
C ASP A 67 7.89 10.11 7.85
N GLN A 68 6.84 9.67 7.13
CA GLN A 68 5.79 10.52 6.56
C GLN A 68 4.47 10.45 7.32
N CYS A 69 4.40 9.66 8.41
CA CYS A 69 3.21 9.53 9.26
C CYS A 69 3.49 9.97 10.70
N THR A 70 2.44 10.26 11.46
CA THR A 70 2.56 10.38 12.91
C THR A 70 3.01 9.05 13.54
N PRO A 71 3.75 9.06 14.66
CA PRO A 71 4.24 7.83 15.30
C PRO A 71 3.14 6.78 15.51
N SER A 72 3.38 5.57 15.03
CA SER A 72 2.44 4.44 15.13
C SER A 72 3.23 3.13 15.24
N PRO A 73 2.80 2.18 16.10
CA PRO A 73 3.47 0.88 16.24
C PRO A 73 3.25 -0.04 15.03
N VAL A 74 2.33 0.31 14.13
CA VAL A 74 1.91 -0.57 13.03
C VAL A 74 3.05 -0.97 12.08
N TRP A 75 4.10 -0.15 12.01
CA TRP A 75 5.24 -0.41 11.14
C TRP A 75 6.09 -1.57 11.64
N ASP A 76 6.20 -1.75 12.95
CA ASP A 76 6.80 -2.94 13.55
C ASP A 76 5.92 -4.17 13.29
N ASP A 77 4.61 -4.05 13.52
CA ASP A 77 3.65 -5.12 13.25
C ASP A 77 3.70 -5.59 11.78
N LEU A 78 3.89 -4.66 10.84
CA LEU A 78 4.04 -4.93 9.42
C LEU A 78 5.32 -5.70 9.10
N ARG A 79 6.46 -5.29 9.66
CA ARG A 79 7.74 -6.00 9.48
C ARG A 79 7.66 -7.42 10.04
N ASP A 80 7.05 -7.58 11.20
CA ASP A 80 6.80 -8.90 11.81
C ASP A 80 5.81 -9.72 10.98
N PHE A 81 4.77 -9.08 10.44
CA PHE A 81 3.79 -9.74 9.58
C PHE A 81 4.40 -10.32 8.31
N ALA A 82 5.36 -9.62 7.69
CA ALA A 82 5.99 -10.07 6.47
C ALA A 82 6.96 -11.24 6.67
N THR A 83 7.51 -11.41 7.88
CA THR A 83 8.43 -12.52 8.21
C THR A 83 7.71 -13.76 8.76
N ARG A 84 6.46 -13.60 9.21
CA ARG A 84 5.63 -14.72 9.70
C ARG A 84 5.37 -15.76 8.61
N ARG A 85 5.42 -17.05 8.98
CA ARG A 85 5.19 -18.18 8.07
C ARG A 85 3.76 -18.73 8.09
N HIS A 86 3.04 -18.54 9.19
CA HIS A 86 1.69 -19.08 9.41
C HIS A 86 0.78 -18.01 10.03
N ASP A 87 -0.53 -18.25 10.02
CA ASP A 87 -1.57 -17.42 10.63
C ASP A 87 -1.56 -15.94 10.18
N ARG A 88 -1.20 -15.73 8.92
CA ARG A 88 -1.29 -14.42 8.29
C ARG A 88 -2.73 -14.18 7.86
N ALA A 89 -3.36 -13.21 8.48
CA ALA A 89 -4.68 -12.70 8.10
C ALA A 89 -4.56 -11.26 7.59
N GLU A 90 -5.50 -10.86 6.73
CA GLU A 90 -5.65 -9.46 6.34
C GLU A 90 -5.96 -8.59 7.56
N TRP A 91 -5.37 -7.40 7.60
CA TRP A 91 -5.69 -6.38 8.59
C TRP A 91 -5.65 -4.99 7.97
N THR A 92 -6.32 -4.04 8.63
CA THR A 92 -6.39 -2.64 8.20
C THR A 92 -6.14 -1.74 9.41
N VAL A 93 -5.43 -0.65 9.18
CA VAL A 93 -5.15 0.39 10.17
C VAL A 93 -5.43 1.77 9.57
N ASP A 94 -5.95 2.67 10.40
CA ASP A 94 -6.05 4.08 10.05
C ASP A 94 -4.88 4.84 10.69
N LEU A 95 -4.21 5.65 9.88
CA LEU A 95 -3.00 6.42 10.17
C LEU A 95 -3.24 7.88 9.81
N THR A 96 -2.33 8.74 10.26
CA THR A 96 -2.34 10.16 9.93
C THR A 96 -1.02 10.52 9.29
N LEU A 97 -1.07 11.08 8.08
CA LEU A 97 0.09 11.67 7.41
C LEU A 97 0.55 12.91 8.18
N LEU A 98 1.83 13.27 8.05
CA LEU A 98 2.37 14.48 8.71
C LEU A 98 1.69 15.78 8.25
N ASP A 99 1.04 15.78 7.08
CA ASP A 99 0.23 16.89 6.59
C ASP A 99 -1.20 16.95 7.18
N GLY A 100 -1.53 16.01 8.07
CA GLY A 100 -2.82 15.92 8.76
C GLY A 100 -3.90 15.14 8.01
N ARG A 101 -3.65 14.66 6.79
CA ARG A 101 -4.61 13.81 6.05
C ARG A 101 -4.71 12.43 6.68
N GLY A 102 -5.92 11.88 6.72
CA GLY A 102 -6.14 10.48 7.12
C GLY A 102 -5.65 9.52 6.04
N LEU A 103 -5.05 8.41 6.46
CA LEU A 103 -4.51 7.38 5.58
C LEU A 103 -4.98 6.01 6.08
N ARG A 104 -5.69 5.26 5.24
CA ARG A 104 -5.98 3.85 5.52
C ARG A 104 -4.91 2.98 4.89
N CYS A 105 -4.28 2.13 5.68
CA CYS A 105 -3.34 1.11 5.24
C CYS A 105 -3.98 -0.27 5.42
N ARG A 106 -4.11 -1.03 4.33
CA ARG A 106 -4.57 -2.42 4.30
C ARG A 106 -3.39 -3.32 3.96
N VAL A 107 -3.23 -4.38 4.75
CA VAL A 107 -2.14 -5.33 4.58
C VAL A 107 -2.73 -6.73 4.39
N THR A 108 -2.44 -7.33 3.24
CA THR A 108 -3.03 -8.60 2.81
C THR A 108 -1.93 -9.61 2.47
N PRO A 109 -1.95 -10.82 3.05
CA PRO A 109 -1.06 -11.89 2.60
C PRO A 109 -1.54 -12.40 1.24
N LEU A 110 -0.61 -12.56 0.30
CA LEU A 110 -0.89 -13.07 -1.05
C LEU A 110 -0.35 -14.50 -1.23
N ALA A 111 -0.73 -15.11 -2.35
CA ALA A 111 -0.22 -16.40 -2.76
C ALA A 111 1.32 -16.42 -2.81
N GLY A 112 1.91 -17.58 -2.52
CA GLY A 112 3.36 -17.75 -2.50
C GLY A 112 4.06 -17.06 -1.33
N GLY A 113 3.34 -16.51 -0.34
CA GLY A 113 3.91 -15.84 0.83
C GLY A 113 4.21 -14.36 0.63
N ALA A 114 3.81 -13.80 -0.50
CA ALA A 114 3.94 -12.37 -0.76
C ALA A 114 3.05 -11.53 0.17
N THR A 115 3.32 -10.23 0.24
CA THR A 115 2.62 -9.27 1.09
C THR A 115 2.19 -8.08 0.25
N LEU A 116 0.90 -7.78 0.24
CA LEU A 116 0.37 -6.55 -0.35
C LEU A 116 0.16 -5.52 0.75
N CYS A 117 0.63 -4.30 0.51
CA CYS A 117 0.33 -3.10 1.28
C CYS A 117 -0.41 -2.15 0.35
N ALA A 118 -1.63 -1.76 0.72
CA ALA A 118 -2.44 -0.84 -0.04
C ALA A 118 -2.84 0.36 0.82
N PHE A 119 -2.73 1.54 0.24
CA PHE A 119 -2.90 2.80 0.95
C PHE A 119 -3.93 3.67 0.25
N SER A 120 -4.92 4.14 1.00
CA SER A 120 -5.92 5.09 0.53
C SER A 120 -5.96 6.32 1.42
N VAL A 121 -5.72 7.49 0.83
CA VAL A 121 -5.90 8.76 1.53
C VAL A 121 -7.40 8.94 1.76
N GLN A 122 -7.80 9.04 3.02
CA GLN A 122 -9.16 9.38 3.37
C GLN A 122 -9.33 10.87 3.05
N GLY A 123 -10.15 11.18 2.06
CA GLY A 123 -10.55 12.57 1.77
C GLY A 123 -11.02 13.22 3.06
N ALA A 124 -10.65 14.50 3.27
CA ALA A 124 -10.92 15.25 4.49
C ALA A 124 -12.29 14.88 5.03
N ALA A 125 -12.33 14.28 6.23
CA ALA A 125 -13.57 14.05 6.92
C ALA A 125 -14.30 15.40 6.93
N LEU A 126 -15.48 15.46 6.29
CA LEU A 126 -16.41 16.54 6.57
C LEU A 126 -16.51 16.60 8.09
N PRO A 127 -16.27 17.75 8.73
CA PRO A 127 -16.34 17.85 10.18
C PRO A 127 -17.65 17.24 10.63
N ALA A 128 -17.58 16.30 11.58
CA ALA A 128 -18.69 15.45 12.00
C ALA A 128 -19.90 16.21 12.60
N ASP A 129 -19.88 17.55 12.59
CA ASP A 129 -20.92 18.43 13.08
C ASP A 129 -22.11 18.58 12.10
N ASP A 130 -21.93 18.38 10.79
CA ASP A 130 -23.04 18.57 9.82
C ASP A 130 -23.95 17.34 9.68
N ALA A 131 -23.46 16.13 9.96
CA ALA A 131 -24.26 14.91 9.85
C ALA A 131 -25.34 14.79 10.94
N ALA A 132 -25.11 15.41 12.12
CA ALA A 132 -26.05 15.38 13.24
C ALA A 132 -27.21 16.39 13.11
N GLN A 133 -27.06 17.45 12.28
CA GLN A 133 -28.13 18.42 12.05
C GLN A 133 -29.13 17.97 10.97
N ALA A 134 -28.70 17.18 9.99
CA ALA A 134 -29.59 16.71 8.91
C ALA A 134 -30.68 15.71 9.37
N VAL A 135 -30.46 14.98 10.47
CA VAL A 135 -31.42 13.97 10.97
C VAL A 135 -32.48 14.55 11.92
N ARG A 136 -32.33 15.81 12.36
CA ARG A 136 -33.28 16.48 13.28
C ARG A 136 -34.33 17.36 12.60
N ALA A 137 -34.32 17.42 11.27
CA ALA A 137 -35.22 18.27 10.48
C ALA A 137 -36.35 17.50 9.76
N HIS A 138 -36.70 16.30 10.23
CA HIS A 138 -37.88 15.54 9.79
C HIS A 138 -38.72 15.12 10.99
#